data_AF-A0A2P2IFV1-F1
#
_entry.id   AF-A0A2P2IFV1-F1
#
_cell.length_a   1.000
_cell.length_b   1.000
_cell.length_c   1.000
_cell.angle_alpha   90.00
_cell.angle_beta   90.00
_cell.angle_gamma   90.00
#
_symmetry.space_group_name_H-M   'P 1'
#
loop_
_entity.id
_entity.type
_entity.pdbx_description
1 polymer ?
#
loop_
_entity_poly.entity_id
_entity_poly.type
_entity_poly.pdbx_seq_one_letter_code
_entity_poly.pdbx_strand_id
1 'polypeptide(L)'
;NYVPGKREDLFEKSIQRSILMMGRFIEAIEDVPAGNICGLVGVDQYLVKTGTITTSKDAHNMKVMKFSVSPVVRVAVEPKNPSDLPKLVEGLKRL
;
A
#
# COMPACT_ATOMS: atom_id res chain seq x y z
N ASN A 1 0.30 4.33 -11.48
CA ASN A 1 -0.47 4.37 -12.74
C ASN A 1 0.14 3.40 -13.74
N TYR A 2 0.12 2.11 -13.41
CA TYR A 2 0.60 1.06 -14.31
C TYR A 2 -0.27 1.03 -15.57
N VAL A 3 0.39 0.99 -16.74
CA VAL A 3 -0.26 0.75 -18.03
C VAL A 3 0.27 -0.57 -18.55
N PRO A 4 -0.60 -1.52 -18.96
CA PRO A 4 -0.16 -2.80 -19.51
C PRO A 4 0.89 -2.61 -20.61
N GLY A 5 2.04 -3.28 -20.47
CA GLY A 5 3.16 -3.19 -21.41
C GLY A 5 4.20 -2.11 -21.10
N LYS A 6 3.96 -1.22 -20.12
CA LYS A 6 4.99 -0.32 -19.58
C LYS A 6 5.60 -0.89 -18.31
N ARG A 7 6.90 -0.66 -18.10
CA ARG A 7 7.61 -1.03 -16.86
C ARG A 7 7.51 0.04 -15.76
N GLU A 8 6.80 1.13 -16.02
CA GLU A 8 6.56 2.20 -15.06
C GLU A 8 5.57 1.71 -13.98
N ASP A 9 5.92 1.91 -12.70
CA ASP A 9 5.17 1.40 -11.53
C ASP A 9 5.06 -0.13 -11.41
N LEU A 10 5.92 -0.90 -12.09
CA LEU A 10 6.05 -2.36 -11.89
C LEU A 10 7.20 -2.65 -10.92
N PHE A 11 6.91 -3.29 -9.79
CA PHE A 11 7.91 -3.70 -8.81
C PHE A 11 7.93 -5.22 -8.63
N GLU A 12 9.05 -5.85 -8.96
CA GLU A 12 9.27 -7.27 -8.71
C GLU A 12 9.98 -7.45 -7.35
N LYS A 13 9.24 -7.93 -6.35
CA LYS A 13 9.75 -8.20 -5.00
C LYS A 13 9.10 -9.45 -4.42
N SER A 14 9.88 -10.19 -3.62
CA SER A 14 9.39 -11.31 -2.85
C SER A 14 8.66 -10.83 -1.59
N ILE A 15 7.49 -11.39 -1.33
CA ILE A 15 6.76 -11.19 -0.06
C ILE A 15 7.52 -11.95 1.04
N GLN A 16 7.73 -11.32 2.19
CA GLN A 16 8.49 -11.93 3.28
C GLN A 16 7.65 -12.93 4.08
N ARG A 17 6.42 -12.55 4.44
CA ARG A 17 5.46 -13.38 5.17
C ARG A 17 4.03 -12.88 4.97
N SER A 18 3.09 -13.80 4.95
CA SER A 18 1.65 -13.54 5.09
C SER A 18 1.24 -13.65 6.55
N ILE A 19 0.32 -12.78 6.96
CA ILE A 19 -0.25 -12.76 8.30
C ILE A 19 -1.77 -12.83 8.22
N LEU A 20 -2.37 -13.60 9.11
CA LEU A 20 -3.80 -13.55 9.39
C LEU A 20 -4.02 -12.62 10.58
N MET A 21 -4.76 -11.54 10.35
CA MET A 21 -5.10 -10.59 11.41
C MET A 21 -6.37 -11.04 12.12
N MET A 22 -6.21 -11.62 13.31
CA MET A 22 -7.30 -12.03 14.21
C MET A 22 -7.56 -10.94 15.27
N GLY A 23 -7.82 -9.71 14.81
CA GLY A 23 -8.05 -8.55 15.67
C GLY A 23 -6.82 -8.18 16.50
N ARG A 24 -6.77 -8.66 17.76
CA ARG A 24 -5.64 -8.40 18.68
C ARG A 24 -4.44 -9.30 18.40
N PHE A 25 -4.68 -10.51 17.90
CA PHE A 25 -3.63 -11.49 17.65
C PHE A 25 -3.28 -11.54 16.17
N ILE A 26 -1.99 -11.76 15.90
CA ILE A 26 -1.45 -11.83 14.55
C ILE A 26 -0.80 -13.20 14.43
N GLU A 27 -1.26 -14.00 13.47
CA GLU A 27 -0.72 -15.33 13.21
C GLU A 27 -0.02 -15.33 11.84
N ALA A 28 1.18 -15.87 11.77
CA ALA A 28 1.89 -16.04 10.51
C ALA A 28 1.48 -17.37 9.88
N ILE A 29 0.99 -17.32 8.65
CA ILE A 29 0.53 -18.51 7.89
C ILE A 29 1.31 -18.56 6.58
N GLU A 30 1.71 -19.75 6.16
CA GLU A 30 2.46 -19.97 4.92
C GLU A 30 1.57 -19.87 3.68
N ASP A 31 0.34 -20.42 3.73
CA ASP A 31 -0.60 -20.43 2.62
C ASP A 31 -1.96 -19.83 3.00
N VAL A 32 -2.49 -18.96 2.15
CA VAL A 32 -3.82 -18.36 2.30
C VAL A 32 -4.66 -18.69 1.05
N PRO A 33 -5.79 -19.40 1.18
CA PRO A 33 -6.64 -19.69 0.04
C PRO A 33 -7.37 -18.44 -0.47
N ALA A 34 -7.79 -18.49 -1.74
CA ALA A 34 -8.53 -17.40 -2.37
C ALA A 34 -9.86 -17.13 -1.64
N GLY A 35 -10.19 -15.85 -1.47
CA GLY A 35 -11.41 -15.39 -0.78
C GLY A 35 -11.19 -14.95 0.66
N ASN A 36 -10.03 -15.21 1.24
CA ASN A 36 -9.68 -14.73 2.58
C ASN A 36 -8.96 -13.38 2.56
N ILE A 37 -9.10 -12.63 3.66
CA ILE A 37 -8.34 -11.39 3.90
C ILE A 37 -7.05 -11.75 4.63
N CYS A 38 -5.91 -11.41 4.04
CA CYS A 38 -4.60 -11.55 4.67
C CYS A 38 -3.83 -10.23 4.66
N GLY A 39 -2.98 -10.04 5.66
CA GLY A 39 -1.95 -9.02 5.64
C GLY A 39 -0.68 -9.56 4.98
N LEU A 40 0.03 -8.69 4.29
CA LEU A 40 1.31 -9.02 3.65
C LEU A 40 2.40 -8.13 4.24
N VAL A 41 3.54 -8.71 4.56
CA VAL A 41 4.69 -7.99 5.13
C VAL A 41 5.78 -7.83 4.07
N GLY A 42 6.32 -6.62 3.95
CA GLY A 42 7.42 -6.27 3.04
C GLY A 42 6.98 -5.64 1.71
N VAL A 43 5.69 -5.31 1.55
CA VAL A 43 5.13 -4.67 0.34
C VAL A 43 4.67 -3.22 0.57
N ASP A 44 4.79 -2.71 1.80
CA ASP A 44 4.32 -1.38 2.22
C ASP A 44 5.01 -0.24 1.46
N GLN A 45 6.31 -0.38 1.19
CA GLN A 45 7.09 0.66 0.51
C GLN A 45 6.66 0.90 -0.94
N TYR A 46 6.01 -0.09 -1.58
CA TYR A 46 5.66 -0.05 -3.00
C TYR A 46 4.18 0.27 -3.23
N LEU A 47 3.35 0.22 -2.19
CA LEU A 47 1.90 0.39 -2.25
C LEU A 47 1.50 1.66 -1.50
N VAL A 48 1.18 2.73 -2.23
CA VAL A 48 0.83 4.03 -1.61
C VAL A 48 -0.66 4.11 -1.24
N LYS A 49 -1.58 3.71 -2.13
CA LYS A 49 -3.04 3.78 -1.90
C LYS A 49 -3.79 2.56 -2.41
N THR A 50 -3.49 2.20 -3.65
CA THR A 50 -4.08 1.02 -4.31
C THR A 50 -3.01 0.40 -5.18
N GLY A 51 -2.89 -0.93 -5.10
CA GLY A 51 -2.09 -1.68 -6.05
C GLY A 51 -2.58 -3.12 -6.13
N THR A 52 -2.20 -3.77 -7.21
CA THR A 52 -2.59 -5.16 -7.48
C THR A 52 -1.33 -6.00 -7.43
N ILE A 53 -1.37 -7.09 -6.67
CA ILE A 53 -0.27 -8.04 -6.57
C ILE A 53 -0.61 -9.23 -7.45
N THR A 54 0.34 -9.65 -8.27
CA THR A 54 0.17 -10.77 -9.18
C THR A 54 1.51 -11.48 -9.37
N THR A 55 1.45 -12.76 -9.72
CA THR A 55 2.61 -13.53 -10.19
C THR A 55 2.79 -13.43 -11.71
N SER A 56 1.77 -12.94 -12.43
CA SER A 56 1.76 -12.87 -13.89
C SER A 56 2.25 -11.51 -14.38
N LYS A 57 3.21 -11.49 -15.31
CA LYS A 57 3.84 -10.26 -15.83
C LYS A 57 2.91 -9.41 -16.69
N ASP A 58 1.91 -10.02 -17.32
CA ASP A 58 0.95 -9.36 -18.22
C ASP A 58 -0.38 -9.01 -17.54
N ALA A 59 -0.44 -9.02 -16.21
CA ALA A 59 -1.70 -8.74 -15.51
C ALA A 59 -2.13 -7.28 -15.65
N HIS A 60 -3.43 -7.07 -15.75
CA HIS A 60 -4.02 -5.73 -15.68
C HIS A 60 -4.20 -5.31 -14.22
N ASN A 61 -4.04 -4.02 -13.96
CA ASN A 61 -4.33 -3.46 -12.64
C ASN A 61 -5.83 -3.53 -12.35
N MET A 62 -6.20 -3.73 -11.08
CA MET A 62 -7.59 -3.58 -10.65
C MET A 62 -8.04 -2.13 -10.84
N LYS A 63 -9.35 -1.97 -11.06
CA LYS A 63 -9.98 -0.66 -11.19
C LYS A 63 -9.74 0.17 -9.93
N VAL A 64 -9.23 1.38 -10.13
CA VAL A 64 -8.94 2.33 -9.05
C VAL A 64 -10.20 2.61 -8.24
N MET A 65 -10.07 2.69 -6.93
CA MET A 65 -11.21 2.98 -6.04
C MET A 65 -11.81 4.35 -6.39
N LYS A 66 -13.13 4.39 -6.57
CA LYS A 66 -13.89 5.64 -6.68
C LYS A 66 -14.50 5.96 -5.33
N PHE A 67 -14.00 7.00 -4.68
CA PHE A 67 -14.65 7.52 -3.49
C PHE A 67 -15.95 8.22 -3.90
N SER A 68 -17.05 7.90 -3.21
CA SER A 68 -18.36 8.53 -3.44
C SER A 68 -18.35 10.03 -3.13
N VAL A 69 -17.39 10.46 -2.30
CA VAL A 69 -17.25 11.83 -1.82
C VAL A 69 -15.94 12.44 -2.30
N SER A 70 -15.98 13.73 -2.65
CA SER A 70 -14.78 14.50 -2.93
C SER A 70 -14.24 15.10 -1.62
N PRO A 71 -12.93 15.03 -1.34
CA PRO A 71 -12.36 15.66 -0.15
C PRO A 71 -12.46 17.19 -0.26
N VAL A 72 -13.20 17.82 0.67
CA VAL A 72 -13.49 19.26 0.65
C VAL A 72 -12.58 20.09 1.56
N VAL A 73 -12.03 19.49 2.61
CA VAL A 73 -11.22 20.20 3.62
C VAL A 73 -9.74 20.13 3.26
N ARG A 74 -9.06 21.29 3.28
CA ARG A 74 -7.60 21.41 3.14
C ARG A 74 -7.04 22.13 4.36
N VAL A 75 -5.95 21.64 4.92
CA VAL A 75 -5.28 22.23 6.09
C VAL A 75 -3.80 22.39 5.79
N ALA A 76 -3.25 23.57 6.08
CA ALA A 76 -1.80 23.78 6.06
C ALA A 76 -1.19 23.25 7.36
N VAL A 77 -0.19 22.39 7.25
CA VAL A 77 0.50 21.79 8.40
C VAL A 77 1.97 22.17 8.32
N GLU A 78 2.48 22.84 9.35
CA GLU A 78 3.87 23.27 9.46
C GLU A 78 4.50 22.67 10.73
N PRO A 79 5.78 22.29 10.71
CA PRO A 79 6.45 21.79 11.89
C PRO A 79 6.75 22.94 12.85
N LYS A 80 6.51 22.72 14.15
CA LYS A 80 6.83 23.72 15.19
C LYS A 80 8.32 24.01 15.28
N ASN A 81 9.15 22.98 15.07
CA ASN A 81 10.61 23.11 15.01
C ASN A 81 11.09 22.84 13.57
N PRO A 82 11.89 23.73 12.96
CA PRO A 82 12.37 23.55 11.59
C PRO A 82 13.28 22.31 11.44
N SER A 83 13.94 21.87 12.51
CA SER A 83 14.78 20.66 12.50
C SER A 83 13.99 19.35 12.36
N ASP A 84 12.69 19.34 12.62
CA ASP A 84 11.83 18.15 12.53
C ASP A 84 11.10 18.04 11.18
N LEU A 85 11.36 18.97 10.25
CA LEU A 85 10.81 18.95 8.90
C LEU A 85 11.00 17.61 8.15
N PRO A 86 12.16 16.92 8.20
CA PRO A 86 12.30 15.60 7.56
C PRO A 86 11.36 14.54 8.17
N LYS A 87 11.11 14.59 9.49
CA LYS A 87 10.18 13.67 10.16
C LYS A 87 8.74 13.94 9.77
N LEU A 88 8.36 15.21 9.60
CA LEU A 88 7.02 15.59 9.14
C LEU A 88 6.77 15.06 7.72
N VAL A 89 7.73 15.20 6.81
CA VAL A 89 7.61 14.70 5.43
C VAL A 89 7.48 13.17 5.40
N GLU A 90 8.25 12.45 6.22
CA GLU A 90 8.12 10.99 6.33
C GLU A 90 6.76 10.57 6.90
N GLY A 91 6.27 11.26 7.93
CA GLY A 91 4.95 11.03 8.51
C GLY A 91 3.83 11.25 7.50
N LEU A 92 3.89 12.35 6.72
CA LEU A 92 2.92 12.66 5.68
C LEU A 92 2.91 11.64 4.53
N LYS A 93 4.02 10.96 4.25
CA LYS A 93 4.07 9.90 3.24
C LYS A 93 3.51 8.56 3.72
N ARG A 94 3.46 8.33 5.03
CA ARG A 94 2.90 7.12 5.65
C ARG A 94 1.40 7.22 5.93
N LEU A 95 0.84 8.42 5.85
CA LEU A 95 -0.59 8.72 6.00
C LEU A 95 -1.31 8.63 4.64
#